data_AF-A0AAU6TBW8-F1
#
_entry.id   AF-A0AAU6TBW8-F1
#
_cell.length_a   1.000
_cell.length_b   1.000
_cell.length_c   1.000
_cell.angle_alpha   90.00
_cell.angle_beta   90.00
_cell.angle_gamma   90.00
#
_symmetry.space_group_name_H-M   'P 1'
#
loop_
_entity.id
_entity.type
_entity.pdbx_description
1 polymer ?
#
loop_
_entity_poly.entity_id
_entity_poly.type
_entity_poly.pdbx_seq_one_letter_code
_entity_poly.pdbx_strand_id
1 'polypeptide(L)'
;MDITTILSSGVIAGAVAGFVTLRTSERKISIENITQQRQIWRDKIRQLAIDICSAYSRNERYKIKSYYIELQLLLNPDDGDDREILDTVWRMKEREVIEGLDIEFSEKISLLLKHDWERAKLEAKSSIIRIISAYRIPYSSFKYKRMPQKDCCEQTTSIDIEASTRTRGSLIENLKNLFIDDPKPIFDHFRNMGIASAFLLGAKSLKSLNIKNPPSFINVESVFAVLSGSVVAIASLLLVMNVCFAKKSIDSFFKKDCLDTCCMRLVPSIAWFLYTAIISIIFFMYMWGFIKN
;
A
#
# COMPACT_ATOMS: atom_id res chain seq x y z
N MET A 1 30.44 -2.62 -31.31
CA MET A 1 28.97 -2.56 -31.25
C MET A 1 28.55 -1.41 -32.13
N ASP A 2 27.60 -1.66 -33.01
CA ASP A 2 27.16 -0.65 -33.96
C ASP A 2 26.43 0.47 -33.22
N ILE A 3 26.67 1.71 -33.64
CA ILE A 3 26.01 2.93 -33.13
C ILE A 3 24.47 2.77 -33.13
N THR A 4 23.95 2.00 -34.09
CA THR A 4 22.54 1.61 -34.19
C THR A 4 22.03 0.83 -32.97
N THR A 5 22.85 -0.01 -32.34
CA THR A 5 22.48 -0.77 -31.14
C THR A 5 22.32 0.17 -29.93
N ILE A 6 23.23 1.13 -29.78
CA ILE A 6 23.17 2.12 -28.69
C ILE A 6 21.94 3.02 -28.86
N LEU A 7 21.72 3.55 -30.05
CA LEU A 7 20.58 4.42 -30.34
C LEU A 7 19.24 3.69 -30.19
N SER A 8 19.14 2.44 -30.68
CA SER A 8 17.93 1.63 -30.51
C SER A 8 17.62 1.33 -29.04
N SER A 9 18.63 1.04 -28.22
CA SER A 9 18.44 0.78 -26.79
C SER A 9 18.00 2.02 -26.00
N GLY A 10 18.52 3.21 -26.35
CA GLY A 10 18.08 4.48 -25.75
C GLY A 10 16.65 4.84 -26.08
N VAL A 11 16.21 4.63 -27.33
CA VAL A 11 14.82 4.88 -27.75
C VAL A 11 13.85 3.94 -27.01
N ILE A 12 14.19 2.66 -26.88
CA ILE A 12 13.37 1.69 -26.13
C ILE A 12 13.28 2.07 -24.65
N ALA A 13 14.40 2.41 -24.02
CA ALA A 13 14.42 2.85 -22.62
C ALA A 13 13.61 4.13 -22.41
N GLY A 14 13.73 5.11 -23.31
CA GLY A 14 12.94 6.34 -23.30
C GLY A 14 11.44 6.07 -23.48
N ALA A 15 11.07 5.16 -24.37
CA ALA A 15 9.67 4.76 -24.59
C ALA A 15 9.07 4.08 -23.35
N VAL A 16 9.81 3.16 -22.72
CA VAL A 16 9.37 2.50 -21.47
C VAL A 16 9.24 3.51 -20.33
N ALA A 17 10.23 4.39 -20.14
CA ALA A 17 10.19 5.43 -19.12
C ALA A 17 9.04 6.42 -19.35
N GLY A 18 8.80 6.81 -20.61
CA GLY A 18 7.68 7.65 -21.00
C GLY A 18 6.34 6.99 -20.70
N PHE A 19 6.17 5.72 -21.06
CA PHE A 19 4.95 4.95 -20.76
C PHE A 19 4.69 4.82 -19.25
N VAL A 20 5.71 4.51 -18.46
CA VAL A 20 5.60 4.44 -16.99
C VAL A 20 5.22 5.80 -16.40
N THR A 21 5.81 6.88 -16.89
CA THR A 21 5.50 8.24 -16.45
C THR A 21 4.04 8.61 -16.76
N LEU A 22 3.58 8.36 -18.00
CA LEU A 22 2.20 8.62 -18.41
C LEU A 22 1.19 7.84 -17.56
N ARG A 23 1.43 6.54 -17.34
CA ARG A 23 0.57 5.71 -16.50
C ARG A 23 0.51 6.19 -15.04
N THR A 24 1.60 6.77 -14.55
CA THR A 24 1.67 7.27 -13.18
C THR A 24 0.97 8.62 -13.04
N SER A 25 1.10 9.51 -14.03
CA SER A 25 0.47 10.84 -14.00
C SER A 25 -1.05 10.76 -14.13
N GLU A 26 -1.58 9.95 -15.06
CA GLU A 26 -3.03 9.76 -15.24
C GLU A 26 -3.71 9.26 -13.96
N ARG A 27 -3.09 8.29 -13.28
CA ARG A 27 -3.61 7.78 -12.00
C ARG A 27 -3.59 8.84 -10.92
N LYS A 28 -2.51 9.62 -10.83
CA LYS A 28 -2.40 10.68 -9.83
C LYS A 28 -3.52 11.71 -10.00
N ILE A 29 -3.77 12.16 -11.23
CA ILE A 29 -4.82 13.14 -11.55
C ILE A 29 -6.20 12.58 -11.20
N SER A 30 -6.49 11.32 -11.59
CA SER A 30 -7.77 10.68 -11.29
C SER A 30 -8.00 10.53 -9.79
N ILE A 31 -6.99 10.08 -9.04
CA ILE A 31 -7.08 9.92 -7.59
C ILE A 31 -7.30 11.28 -6.92
N GLU A 32 -6.54 12.30 -7.32
CA GLU A 32 -6.64 13.65 -6.74
C GLU A 32 -8.05 14.23 -6.91
N ASN A 33 -8.61 14.20 -8.13
CA ASN A 33 -9.95 14.71 -8.40
C ASN A 33 -11.02 13.97 -7.55
N ILE A 34 -10.99 12.63 -7.52
CA ILE A 34 -11.94 11.84 -6.72
C ILE A 34 -11.80 12.17 -5.23
N THR A 35 -10.58 12.27 -4.71
CA THR A 35 -10.36 12.58 -3.29
C THR A 35 -10.85 13.98 -2.91
N GLN A 36 -10.71 14.97 -3.80
CA GLN A 36 -11.23 16.32 -3.61
C GLN A 36 -12.76 16.34 -3.59
N GLN A 37 -13.42 15.69 -4.55
CA GLN A 37 -14.89 15.59 -4.57
C GLN A 37 -15.43 14.89 -3.33
N ARG A 38 -14.76 13.84 -2.86
CA ARG A 38 -15.13 13.15 -1.61
C ARG A 38 -14.90 13.99 -0.37
N GLN A 39 -13.87 14.82 -0.34
CA GLN A 39 -13.68 15.76 0.75
C GLN A 39 -14.85 16.74 0.83
N ILE A 40 -15.22 17.35 -0.31
CA ILE A 40 -16.39 18.23 -0.41
C ILE A 40 -17.67 17.51 0.03
N TRP A 41 -17.87 16.25 -0.41
CA TRP A 41 -19.02 15.45 0.01
C TRP A 41 -19.03 15.19 1.53
N ARG A 42 -17.91 14.78 2.14
CA ARG A 42 -17.81 14.56 3.59
C ARG A 42 -18.08 15.83 4.38
N ASP A 43 -17.59 16.97 3.91
CA ASP A 43 -17.80 18.26 4.58
C ASP A 43 -19.28 18.67 4.51
N LYS A 44 -19.96 18.44 3.38
CA LYS A 44 -21.42 18.64 3.27
C LYS A 44 -22.21 17.71 4.20
N ILE A 45 -21.86 16.43 4.27
CA ILE A 45 -22.51 15.47 5.18
C ILE A 45 -22.34 15.90 6.65
N ARG A 46 -21.14 16.35 7.05
CA ARG A 46 -20.91 16.85 8.41
C ARG A 46 -21.74 18.10 8.71
N GLN A 47 -21.79 19.05 7.78
CA GLN A 47 -22.58 20.27 7.94
C GLN A 47 -24.06 19.94 8.08
N LEU A 48 -24.61 19.10 7.20
CA LEU A 48 -26.01 18.66 7.29
C LEU A 48 -26.31 17.92 8.60
N ALA A 49 -25.37 17.10 9.09
CA ALA A 49 -25.57 16.42 10.36
C ALA A 49 -25.69 17.42 11.53
N ILE A 50 -24.84 18.45 11.55
CA ILE A 50 -24.91 19.54 12.54
C ILE A 50 -26.22 20.31 12.39
N ASP A 51 -26.61 20.65 11.17
CA ASP A 51 -27.82 21.44 10.89
C ASP A 51 -29.08 20.66 11.30
N ILE A 52 -29.16 19.37 10.99
CA ILE A 52 -30.25 18.48 11.42
C ILE A 52 -30.33 18.39 12.94
N CYS A 53 -29.20 18.16 13.62
CA CYS A 53 -29.18 18.12 15.09
C CYS A 53 -29.61 19.47 15.69
N SER A 54 -29.15 20.59 15.14
CA SER A 54 -29.50 21.92 15.62
C SER A 54 -30.99 22.25 15.41
N ALA A 55 -31.55 21.87 14.26
CA ALA A 55 -32.97 22.04 13.96
C ALA A 55 -33.84 21.14 14.85
N TYR A 56 -33.35 19.93 15.18
CA TYR A 56 -34.01 19.01 16.09
C TYR A 56 -34.04 19.54 17.53
N SER A 57 -32.91 20.04 18.06
CA SER A 57 -32.86 20.66 19.38
C SER A 57 -33.78 21.90 19.49
N ARG A 58 -34.01 22.61 18.39
CA ARG A 58 -34.90 23.78 18.32
C ARG A 58 -36.35 23.43 17.92
N ASN A 59 -36.66 22.14 17.70
CA ASN A 59 -37.96 21.64 17.24
C ASN A 59 -38.45 22.26 15.91
N GLU A 60 -37.53 22.61 15.00
CA GLU A 60 -37.81 23.22 13.70
C GLU A 60 -38.11 22.17 12.61
N ARG A 61 -39.25 21.49 12.73
CA ARG A 61 -39.61 20.31 11.88
C ARG A 61 -39.60 20.57 10.37
N TYR A 62 -39.93 21.79 9.95
CA TYR A 62 -39.93 22.17 8.53
C TYR A 62 -38.51 22.13 7.93
N LYS A 63 -37.49 22.56 8.70
CA LYS A 63 -36.08 22.49 8.27
C LYS A 63 -35.58 21.06 8.21
N ILE A 64 -35.95 20.23 9.20
CA ILE A 64 -35.59 18.81 9.20
C ILE A 64 -36.09 18.12 7.93
N LYS A 65 -37.31 18.44 7.46
CA LYS A 65 -37.81 17.90 6.17
C LYS A 65 -36.96 18.35 4.98
N SER A 66 -36.52 19.61 4.95
CA SER A 66 -35.63 20.11 3.89
C SER A 66 -34.28 19.38 3.91
N TYR A 67 -33.66 19.28 5.08
CA TYR A 67 -32.38 18.59 5.24
C TYR A 67 -32.48 17.09 4.98
N TYR A 68 -33.61 16.46 5.29
CA TYR A 68 -33.87 15.05 4.94
C TYR A 68 -33.77 14.82 3.43
N ILE A 69 -34.41 15.69 2.62
CA ILE A 69 -34.38 15.58 1.17
C ILE A 69 -32.95 15.77 0.66
N GLU A 70 -32.23 16.76 1.18
CA GLU A 70 -30.84 17.01 0.81
C GLU A 70 -29.93 15.84 1.17
N LEU A 71 -30.09 15.28 2.38
CA LEU A 71 -29.34 14.11 2.83
C LEU A 71 -29.65 12.89 1.97
N GLN A 72 -30.92 12.67 1.60
CA GLN A 72 -31.32 11.58 0.72
C GLN A 72 -30.66 11.68 -0.66
N LEU A 73 -30.60 12.89 -1.24
CA LEU A 73 -29.95 13.14 -2.53
C LEU A 73 -28.43 12.93 -2.47
N LEU A 74 -27.79 13.25 -1.33
CA LEU A 74 -26.35 13.07 -1.14
C LEU A 74 -25.95 11.63 -0.83
N LEU A 75 -26.78 10.89 -0.10
CA LEU A 75 -26.53 9.48 0.23
C LEU A 75 -26.86 8.55 -0.94
N ASN A 76 -27.94 8.84 -1.68
CA ASN A 76 -28.48 7.98 -2.72
C ASN A 76 -28.58 6.51 -2.23
N PRO A 77 -29.44 6.24 -1.23
CA PRO A 77 -29.40 5.03 -0.42
C PRO A 77 -29.68 3.76 -1.24
N ASP A 78 -28.69 2.86 -1.28
CA ASP A 78 -28.83 1.52 -1.85
C ASP A 78 -28.72 0.43 -0.76
N ASP A 79 -27.92 0.68 0.28
CA ASP A 79 -27.72 -0.23 1.40
C ASP A 79 -28.74 -0.05 2.54
N GLY A 80 -28.81 -1.04 3.44
CA GLY A 80 -29.70 -0.99 4.60
C GLY A 80 -29.29 0.08 5.61
N ASP A 81 -27.98 0.29 5.78
CA ASP A 81 -27.44 1.24 6.75
C ASP A 81 -27.76 2.71 6.36
N ASP A 82 -27.79 3.06 5.07
CA ASP A 82 -28.18 4.41 4.61
C ASP A 82 -29.69 4.65 4.77
N ARG A 83 -30.52 3.63 4.53
CA ARG A 83 -31.94 3.70 4.86
C ARG A 83 -32.17 3.92 6.35
N GLU A 84 -31.42 3.22 7.20
CA GLU A 84 -31.49 3.41 8.65
C GLU A 84 -31.08 4.81 9.12
N ILE A 85 -30.19 5.50 8.40
CA ILE A 85 -29.86 6.91 8.67
C ILE A 85 -31.08 7.79 8.39
N LEU A 86 -31.68 7.62 7.21
CA LEU A 86 -32.86 8.40 6.80
C LEU A 86 -34.06 8.15 7.71
N ASP A 87 -34.29 6.90 8.12
CA ASP A 87 -35.35 6.55 9.07
C ASP A 87 -35.16 7.22 10.43
N THR A 88 -33.92 7.38 10.90
CA THR A 88 -33.64 8.15 12.12
C THR A 88 -34.01 9.62 11.95
N VAL A 89 -33.64 10.26 10.83
CA VAL A 89 -34.03 11.65 10.56
C VAL A 89 -35.55 11.81 10.41
N TRP A 90 -36.21 10.82 9.80
CA TRP A 90 -37.67 10.81 9.70
C TRP A 90 -38.33 10.72 11.08
N ARG A 91 -37.82 9.86 11.97
CA ARG A 91 -38.28 9.78 13.37
C ARG A 91 -38.05 11.09 14.12
N MET A 92 -36.93 11.78 13.89
CA MET A 92 -36.62 13.10 14.47
C MET A 92 -37.64 14.17 14.03
N LYS A 93 -38.25 14.03 12.84
CA LYS A 93 -39.30 14.93 12.35
C LYS A 93 -40.67 14.65 12.98
N GLU A 94 -41.03 13.38 13.19
CA GLU A 94 -42.39 12.97 13.58
C GLU A 94 -42.67 13.07 15.09
N ARG A 95 -41.69 12.73 15.93
CA ARG A 95 -41.90 12.64 17.38
C ARG A 95 -41.48 13.92 18.10
N GLU A 96 -42.03 14.14 19.30
CA GLU A 96 -41.42 15.08 20.25
C GLU A 96 -40.01 14.58 20.62
N VAL A 97 -39.16 15.49 21.12
CA VAL A 97 -37.72 15.25 21.35
C VAL A 97 -37.53 13.95 22.15
N ILE A 98 -37.15 12.88 21.43
CA ILE A 98 -36.70 11.63 22.03
C ILE A 98 -35.24 11.79 22.41
N GLU A 99 -34.95 11.53 23.68
CA GLU A 99 -33.61 11.53 24.22
C GLU A 99 -32.73 10.48 23.52
N GLY A 100 -31.56 10.91 23.04
CA GLY A 100 -30.56 10.03 22.42
C GLY A 100 -30.76 9.74 20.92
N LEU A 101 -31.80 10.27 20.29
CA LEU A 101 -32.02 10.09 18.85
C LEU A 101 -31.02 10.89 18.00
N ASP A 102 -30.64 12.07 18.48
CA ASP A 102 -29.55 12.91 17.97
C ASP A 102 -28.18 12.20 18.08
N ILE A 103 -27.95 11.50 19.19
CA ILE A 103 -26.76 10.68 19.40
C ILE A 103 -26.76 9.50 18.43
N GLU A 104 -27.87 8.76 18.31
CA GLU A 104 -28.00 7.65 17.36
C GLU A 104 -27.70 8.11 15.92
N PHE A 105 -28.28 9.23 15.51
CA PHE A 105 -28.05 9.80 14.19
C PHE A 105 -26.58 10.18 13.97
N SER A 106 -25.97 10.90 14.92
CA SER A 106 -24.57 11.32 14.87
C SER A 106 -23.61 10.13 14.67
N GLU A 107 -23.90 9.01 15.33
CA GLU A 107 -23.09 7.81 15.22
C GLU A 107 -23.23 7.09 13.90
N LYS A 108 -24.44 6.97 13.38
CA LYS A 108 -24.66 6.38 12.06
C LYS A 108 -23.92 7.18 10.99
N ILE A 109 -23.94 8.52 11.07
CA ILE A 109 -23.13 9.40 10.22
C ILE A 109 -21.62 9.17 10.42
N SER A 110 -21.18 9.01 11.66
CA SER A 110 -19.77 8.73 11.96
C SER A 110 -19.28 7.40 11.36
N LEU A 111 -20.11 6.36 11.39
CA LEU A 111 -19.83 5.06 10.76
C LEU A 111 -19.78 5.17 9.23
N LEU A 112 -20.71 5.91 8.63
CA LEU A 112 -20.70 6.22 7.20
C LEU A 112 -19.41 6.92 6.78
N LEU A 113 -19.02 7.98 7.49
CA LEU A 113 -17.80 8.74 7.20
C LEU A 113 -16.53 7.91 7.41
N LYS A 114 -16.53 7.01 8.41
CA LYS A 114 -15.43 6.07 8.62
C LYS A 114 -15.29 5.09 7.46
N HIS A 115 -16.41 4.54 6.97
CA HIS A 115 -16.41 3.63 5.81
C HIS A 115 -15.91 4.32 4.54
N ASP A 116 -16.36 5.54 4.25
CA ASP A 116 -15.87 6.31 3.10
C ASP A 116 -14.35 6.56 3.20
N TRP A 117 -13.85 6.90 4.39
CA TRP A 117 -12.41 7.08 4.61
C TRP A 117 -11.61 5.79 4.37
N GLU A 118 -12.10 4.65 4.85
CA GLU A 118 -11.48 3.35 4.59
C GLU A 118 -11.45 3.01 3.10
N ARG A 119 -12.55 3.28 2.40
CA ARG A 119 -12.67 3.11 0.95
C ARG A 119 -11.68 4.00 0.19
N ALA A 120 -11.61 5.29 0.54
CA ALA A 120 -10.68 6.24 -0.08
C ALA A 120 -9.21 5.83 0.11
N LYS A 121 -8.85 5.29 1.27
CA LYS A 121 -7.50 4.74 1.50
C LYS A 121 -7.21 3.52 0.62
N LEU A 122 -8.18 2.64 0.42
CA LEU A 122 -8.01 1.47 -0.45
C LEU A 122 -7.90 1.89 -1.93
N GLU A 123 -8.67 2.87 -2.37
CA GLU A 123 -8.61 3.40 -3.74
C GLU A 123 -7.29 4.13 -4.06
N ALA A 124 -6.72 4.81 -3.06
CA ALA A 124 -5.41 5.43 -3.15
C ALA A 124 -4.26 4.40 -3.19
N LYS A 125 -4.49 3.15 -2.76
CA LYS A 125 -3.51 2.06 -2.83
C LYS A 125 -3.42 1.49 -4.26
N SER A 126 -2.25 0.92 -4.59
CA SER A 126 -1.94 0.37 -5.93
C SER A 126 -2.99 -0.64 -6.41
N SER A 127 -3.14 -0.79 -7.74
CA SER A 127 -4.22 -1.57 -8.39
C SER A 127 -4.29 -3.03 -7.97
N ILE A 128 -3.20 -3.58 -7.43
CA ILE A 128 -3.13 -4.97 -6.94
C ILE A 128 -4.09 -5.19 -5.76
N ILE A 129 -4.43 -4.14 -4.99
CA ILE A 129 -5.28 -4.21 -3.79
C ILE A 129 -6.76 -3.92 -4.12
N ARG A 130 -7.12 -3.57 -5.37
CA ARG A 130 -8.50 -3.22 -5.76
C ARG A 130 -9.53 -4.33 -5.61
N ILE A 131 -9.10 -5.57 -5.37
CA ILE A 131 -10.00 -6.71 -5.15
C ILE A 131 -10.69 -6.65 -3.77
N ILE A 132 -10.15 -5.86 -2.83
CA ILE A 132 -10.67 -5.78 -1.46
C ILE A 132 -11.57 -4.54 -1.32
N SER A 133 -12.87 -4.76 -1.08
CA SER A 133 -13.81 -3.70 -0.72
C SER A 133 -13.74 -3.38 0.77
N ALA A 134 -13.88 -2.11 1.15
CA ALA A 134 -14.07 -1.73 2.55
C ALA A 134 -15.42 -2.29 3.04
N TYR A 135 -15.41 -2.99 4.18
CA TYR A 135 -16.62 -3.47 4.83
C TYR A 135 -17.17 -2.41 5.78
N ARG A 136 -18.47 -2.10 5.69
CA ARG A 136 -19.15 -1.18 6.61
C ARG A 136 -19.58 -1.94 7.85
N ILE A 137 -19.23 -1.41 9.02
CA ILE A 137 -19.69 -1.97 10.30
C ILE A 137 -21.14 -1.53 10.49
N PRO A 138 -22.11 -2.47 10.62
CA PRO A 138 -23.50 -2.12 10.82
C PRO A 138 -23.70 -1.46 12.20
N TYR A 139 -24.67 -0.55 12.28
CA TYR A 139 -24.92 0.23 13.50
C TYR A 139 -25.24 -0.66 14.71
N SER A 140 -26.01 -1.74 14.48
CA SER A 140 -26.35 -2.74 15.49
C SER A 140 -25.11 -3.27 16.21
N SER A 141 -24.06 -3.67 15.48
CA SER A 141 -22.80 -4.15 16.04
C SER A 141 -22.01 -3.07 16.79
N PHE A 142 -22.12 -1.81 16.37
CA PHE A 142 -21.45 -0.69 17.05
C PHE A 142 -22.11 -0.36 18.39
N LYS A 143 -23.46 -0.35 18.45
CA LYS A 143 -24.24 0.00 19.65
C LYS A 143 -23.88 -0.86 20.86
N TYR A 144 -23.67 -2.17 20.66
CA TYR A 144 -23.29 -3.09 21.74
C TYR A 144 -21.95 -2.78 22.42
N LYS A 145 -21.04 -2.05 21.76
CA LYS A 145 -19.75 -1.67 22.37
C LYS A 145 -19.83 -0.52 23.37
N ARG A 146 -20.90 0.31 23.31
CA ARG A 146 -21.07 1.46 24.21
C ARG A 146 -21.83 1.13 25.47
N MET A 147 -22.68 0.11 25.42
CA MET A 147 -23.34 -0.33 26.65
C MET A 147 -22.23 -0.89 27.54
N PRO A 148 -22.01 -0.33 28.75
CA PRO A 148 -21.11 -0.96 29.70
C PRO A 148 -21.55 -2.41 29.78
N GLN A 149 -20.60 -3.31 29.53
CA GLN A 149 -20.83 -4.73 29.67
C GLN A 149 -21.35 -4.87 31.10
N LYS A 150 -22.67 -5.04 31.24
CA LYS A 150 -23.31 -5.15 32.53
C LYS A 150 -22.67 -6.42 33.09
N ASP A 151 -21.77 -6.26 34.06
CA ASP A 151 -21.00 -7.35 34.63
C ASP A 151 -22.00 -8.44 34.97
N CYS A 152 -22.04 -9.49 34.16
CA CYS A 152 -22.92 -10.63 34.34
C CYS A 152 -22.31 -11.49 35.45
N CYS A 153 -22.27 -10.94 36.66
CA CYS A 153 -22.34 -11.72 37.88
C CYS A 153 -23.83 -11.98 38.16
N GLU A 154 -24.46 -12.79 37.32
CA GLU A 154 -25.55 -13.64 37.80
C GLU A 154 -25.55 -14.93 36.98
N GLN A 155 -25.42 -16.03 37.73
CA GLN A 155 -25.07 -17.35 37.25
C GLN A 155 -26.11 -17.92 36.29
N THR A 156 -25.66 -18.53 35.20
CA THR A 156 -26.24 -19.81 34.79
C THR A 156 -25.13 -20.73 34.28
N THR A 157 -24.96 -21.77 35.08
CA THR A 157 -24.21 -23.01 34.92
C THR A 157 -24.03 -23.53 33.49
N SER A 158 -22.77 -23.84 33.18
CA SER A 158 -22.27 -25.01 32.43
C SER A 158 -23.17 -25.62 31.36
N ILE A 159 -22.72 -25.55 30.11
CA ILE A 159 -22.55 -26.70 29.21
C ILE A 159 -21.76 -26.23 27.96
N ASP A 160 -20.60 -26.87 27.81
CA ASP A 160 -19.82 -27.19 26.61
C ASP A 160 -19.16 -26.09 25.74
N ILE A 161 -17.87 -25.93 26.02
CA ILE A 161 -16.74 -26.08 25.08
C ILE A 161 -17.15 -26.30 23.61
N GLU A 162 -16.95 -25.29 22.75
CA GLU A 162 -16.25 -25.52 21.48
C GLU A 162 -15.80 -24.23 20.76
N ALA A 163 -14.57 -24.31 20.24
CA ALA A 163 -14.05 -23.55 19.11
C ALA A 163 -13.77 -22.03 19.28
N SER A 164 -12.76 -21.71 20.10
CA SER A 164 -11.86 -20.59 19.80
C SER A 164 -11.00 -20.95 18.59
N THR A 165 -11.54 -20.78 17.38
CA THR A 165 -10.74 -20.75 16.16
C THR A 165 -10.04 -19.40 16.07
N ARG A 166 -8.96 -19.28 16.84
CA ARG A 166 -7.90 -18.28 16.61
C ARG A 166 -7.26 -18.64 15.28
N THR A 167 -7.75 -18.04 14.21
CA THR A 167 -7.23 -18.20 12.85
C THR A 167 -5.74 -17.88 12.86
N ARG A 168 -4.95 -18.95 12.71
CA ARG A 168 -3.52 -18.91 12.44
C ARG A 168 -3.36 -18.13 11.14
N GLY A 169 -3.04 -16.84 11.23
CA GLY A 169 -2.80 -15.99 10.08
C GLY A 169 -1.82 -16.71 9.17
N SER A 170 -2.28 -17.04 7.96
CA SER A 170 -1.46 -17.70 6.95
C SER A 170 -0.18 -16.91 6.77
N LEU A 171 0.96 -17.56 6.49
CA LEU A 171 2.19 -16.89 6.07
C LEU A 171 1.92 -15.86 4.94
N ILE A 172 0.87 -16.09 4.15
CA ILE A 172 0.34 -15.21 3.11
C ILE A 172 -0.28 -13.92 3.68
N GLU A 173 -0.95 -13.97 4.83
CA GLU A 173 -1.49 -12.79 5.55
C GLU A 173 -0.35 -11.91 6.08
N ASN A 174 0.72 -12.53 6.58
CA ASN A 174 1.91 -11.81 7.07
C ASN A 174 2.72 -11.21 5.91
N LEU A 175 2.83 -11.92 4.78
CA LEU A 175 3.39 -11.39 3.53
C LEU A 175 2.52 -10.26 2.94
N LYS A 176 1.19 -10.35 3.04
CA LYS A 176 0.25 -9.28 2.67
C LYS A 176 0.49 -8.02 3.48
N ASN A 177 0.62 -8.13 4.81
CA ASN A 177 0.89 -7.00 5.68
C ASN A 177 2.25 -6.34 5.36
N LEU A 178 3.25 -7.15 5.01
CA LEU A 178 4.58 -6.67 4.60
C LEU A 178 4.56 -5.83 3.30
N PHE A 179 3.73 -6.20 2.32
CA PHE A 179 3.56 -5.43 1.08
C PHE A 179 2.69 -4.18 1.25
N ILE A 180 1.90 -4.10 2.32
CA ILE A 180 0.99 -2.99 2.62
C ILE A 180 1.70 -1.84 3.33
N ASP A 181 2.70 -2.13 4.17
CA ASP A 181 3.24 -1.14 5.11
C ASP A 181 4.36 -0.25 4.51
N ASP A 182 5.16 -0.71 3.55
CA ASP A 182 5.93 0.21 2.68
C ASP A 182 6.52 -0.51 1.43
N PRO A 183 5.97 -0.34 0.21
CA PRO A 183 6.53 -0.95 -1.01
C PRO A 183 7.75 -0.20 -1.57
N LYS A 184 8.10 0.97 -1.01
CA LYS A 184 9.24 1.80 -1.45
C LYS A 184 10.57 1.03 -1.58
N PRO A 185 10.97 0.17 -0.63
CA PRO A 185 12.27 -0.51 -0.70
C PRO A 185 12.37 -1.42 -1.92
N ILE A 186 11.28 -2.08 -2.31
CA ILE A 186 11.25 -3.04 -3.43
C ILE A 186 11.31 -2.30 -4.78
N PHE A 187 10.55 -1.21 -4.92
CA PHE A 187 10.57 -0.42 -6.16
C PHE A 187 11.87 0.36 -6.34
N ASP A 188 12.45 0.89 -5.26
CA ASP A 188 13.80 1.45 -5.30
C ASP A 188 14.83 0.38 -5.66
N HIS A 189 14.61 -0.89 -5.27
CA HIS A 189 15.44 -2.03 -5.66
C HIS A 189 15.41 -2.29 -7.17
N PHE A 190 14.23 -2.36 -7.78
CA PHE A 190 14.10 -2.55 -9.23
C PHE A 190 14.66 -1.35 -10.02
N ARG A 191 14.46 -0.12 -9.53
CA ARG A 191 15.02 1.08 -10.15
C ARG A 191 16.54 1.07 -10.11
N ASN A 192 17.15 0.73 -8.97
CA ASN A 192 18.59 0.68 -8.81
C ASN A 192 19.20 -0.48 -9.62
N MET A 193 18.52 -1.62 -9.71
CA MET A 193 18.94 -2.75 -10.56
C MET A 193 18.88 -2.36 -12.05
N GLY A 194 17.84 -1.64 -12.47
CA GLY A 194 17.72 -1.06 -13.81
C GLY A 194 18.86 -0.09 -14.14
N ILE A 195 19.18 0.84 -13.23
CA ILE A 195 20.29 1.79 -13.40
C ILE A 195 21.64 1.05 -13.47
N ALA A 196 21.90 0.09 -12.58
CA ALA A 196 23.14 -0.68 -12.57
C ALA A 196 23.33 -1.50 -13.86
N SER A 197 22.25 -2.13 -14.34
CA SER A 197 22.29 -2.88 -15.61
C SER A 197 22.50 -1.98 -16.83
N ALA A 198 21.92 -0.77 -16.86
CA ALA A 198 22.17 0.22 -17.91
C ALA A 198 23.63 0.70 -17.92
N PHE A 199 24.23 0.94 -16.75
CA PHE A 199 25.66 1.31 -16.65
C PHE A 199 26.59 0.16 -17.10
N LEU A 200 26.30 -1.08 -16.70
CA LEU A 200 27.06 -2.26 -17.12
C LEU A 200 27.00 -2.48 -18.65
N LEU A 201 25.83 -2.34 -19.24
CA LEU A 201 25.64 -2.45 -20.70
C LEU A 201 26.32 -1.29 -21.43
N GLY A 202 26.21 -0.06 -20.92
CA GLY A 202 26.87 1.13 -21.47
C GLY A 202 28.40 1.04 -21.46
N ALA A 203 28.99 0.56 -20.37
CA ALA A 203 30.44 0.36 -20.25
C ALA A 203 30.95 -0.70 -21.24
N LYS A 204 30.21 -1.81 -21.42
CA LYS A 204 30.57 -2.86 -22.40
C LYS A 204 30.47 -2.36 -23.84
N SER A 205 29.51 -1.48 -24.13
CA SER A 205 29.34 -0.87 -25.44
C SER A 205 30.48 0.09 -25.80
N LEU A 206 30.95 0.87 -24.83
CA LEU A 206 32.10 1.77 -24.98
C LEU A 206 33.42 1.03 -25.22
N LYS A 207 33.66 -0.13 -24.58
CA LYS A 207 34.85 -0.98 -24.84
C LYS A 207 34.92 -1.48 -26.29
N SER A 208 33.78 -1.55 -26.99
CA SER A 208 33.70 -2.03 -28.37
C SER A 208 33.91 -0.95 -29.43
N LEU A 209 34.00 0.33 -29.02
CA LEU A 209 34.39 1.42 -29.91
C LEU A 209 35.92 1.39 -30.03
N ASN A 210 36.41 0.64 -31.01
CA ASN A 210 37.83 0.53 -31.33
C ASN A 210 38.34 1.85 -31.91
N ILE A 211 38.74 2.78 -31.05
CA ILE A 211 39.32 4.07 -31.42
C ILE A 211 40.70 3.79 -32.02
N LYS A 212 40.81 3.92 -33.35
CA LYS A 212 41.96 3.47 -34.15
C LYS A 212 43.27 4.23 -33.88
N ASN A 213 43.26 5.34 -33.15
CA ASN A 213 44.45 6.10 -32.77
C ASN A 213 44.20 6.85 -31.44
N PRO A 214 44.38 6.21 -30.27
CA PRO A 214 44.36 6.95 -29.02
C PRO A 214 45.61 7.84 -28.94
N PRO A 215 45.50 9.08 -28.40
CA PRO A 215 46.68 9.90 -28.13
C PRO A 215 47.62 9.13 -27.18
N SER A 216 48.91 9.07 -27.52
CA SER A 216 49.95 8.24 -26.90
C SER A 216 50.21 8.47 -25.40
N PHE A 217 49.47 9.38 -24.76
CA PHE A 217 49.71 9.80 -23.38
C PHE A 217 48.73 9.20 -22.37
N ILE A 218 47.67 8.51 -22.79
CA ILE A 218 46.71 7.88 -21.86
C ILE A 218 46.46 6.46 -22.33
N ASN A 219 46.87 5.48 -21.52
CA ASN A 219 46.57 4.09 -21.76
C ASN A 219 45.06 3.86 -21.50
N VAL A 220 44.25 4.04 -22.54
CA VAL A 220 42.78 4.06 -22.44
C VAL A 220 42.24 2.74 -21.87
N GLU A 221 42.93 1.62 -22.10
CA GLU A 221 42.59 0.34 -21.49
C GLU A 221 42.71 0.35 -19.97
N SER A 222 43.74 0.98 -19.41
CA SER A 222 43.92 1.02 -17.95
C SER A 222 42.87 1.91 -17.29
N VAL A 223 42.54 3.06 -17.91
CA VAL A 223 41.48 3.95 -17.42
C VAL A 223 40.12 3.25 -17.47
N PHE A 224 39.83 2.51 -18.53
CA PHE A 224 38.56 1.79 -18.69
C PHE A 224 38.46 0.59 -17.74
N ALA A 225 39.56 -0.12 -17.49
CA ALA A 225 39.63 -1.19 -16.50
C ALA A 225 39.40 -0.64 -15.08
N VAL A 226 39.98 0.51 -14.75
CA VAL A 226 39.78 1.16 -13.44
C VAL A 226 38.36 1.67 -13.25
N LEU A 227 37.75 2.29 -14.28
CA LEU A 227 36.37 2.78 -14.24
C LEU A 227 35.32 1.65 -14.19
N SER A 228 35.51 0.59 -14.98
CA SER A 228 34.60 -0.56 -14.93
C SER A 228 34.74 -1.32 -13.61
N GLY A 229 35.98 -1.48 -13.09
CA GLY A 229 36.24 -2.05 -11.79
C GLY A 229 35.60 -1.26 -10.65
N SER A 230 35.67 0.07 -10.68
CA SER A 230 35.07 0.91 -9.63
C SER A 230 33.55 0.89 -9.67
N VAL A 231 32.92 0.90 -10.85
CA VAL A 231 31.46 0.77 -10.98
C VAL A 231 30.96 -0.58 -10.48
N VAL A 232 31.66 -1.68 -10.81
CA VAL A 232 31.32 -3.02 -10.30
C VAL A 232 31.52 -3.09 -8.78
N ALA A 233 32.59 -2.50 -8.25
CA ALA A 233 32.85 -2.45 -6.82
C ALA A 233 31.76 -1.64 -6.07
N ILE A 234 31.36 -0.48 -6.59
CA ILE A 234 30.30 0.35 -6.02
C ILE A 234 28.95 -0.38 -6.09
N ALA A 235 28.62 -1.01 -7.23
CA ALA A 235 27.40 -1.80 -7.37
C ALA A 235 27.36 -2.98 -6.39
N SER A 236 28.49 -3.67 -6.20
CA SER A 236 28.62 -4.77 -5.25
C SER A 236 28.50 -4.28 -3.80
N LEU A 237 29.11 -3.15 -3.46
CA LEU A 237 29.00 -2.53 -2.14
C LEU A 237 27.55 -2.12 -1.84
N LEU A 238 26.88 -1.47 -2.79
CA LEU A 238 25.47 -1.10 -2.67
C LEU A 238 24.57 -2.34 -2.53
N LEU A 239 24.87 -3.42 -3.25
CA LEU A 239 24.17 -4.70 -3.09
C LEU A 239 24.36 -5.26 -1.67
N VAL A 240 25.60 -5.28 -1.14
CA VAL A 240 25.90 -5.76 0.22
C VAL A 240 25.21 -4.89 1.28
N MET A 241 25.28 -3.56 1.15
CA MET A 241 24.57 -2.63 2.04
C MET A 241 23.06 -2.88 2.02
N ASN A 242 22.48 -3.12 0.85
CA ASN A 242 21.07 -3.44 0.70
C ASN A 242 20.70 -4.80 1.32
N VAL A 243 21.55 -5.82 1.18
CA VAL A 243 21.36 -7.13 1.84
C VAL A 243 21.43 -7.00 3.35
N CYS A 244 22.35 -6.20 3.88
CA CYS A 244 22.44 -5.90 5.31
C CYS A 244 21.21 -5.14 5.84
N PHE A 245 20.70 -4.17 5.07
CA PHE A 245 19.46 -3.47 5.41
C PHE A 245 18.24 -4.39 5.35
N ALA A 246 18.13 -5.24 4.34
CA ALA A 246 17.08 -6.24 4.22
C ALA A 246 17.13 -7.21 5.40
N LYS A 247 18.31 -7.70 5.77
CA LYS A 247 18.50 -8.54 6.97
C LYS A 247 18.05 -7.82 8.23
N LYS A 248 18.44 -6.55 8.44
CA LYS A 248 18.04 -5.78 9.63
C LYS A 248 16.52 -5.52 9.67
N SER A 249 15.89 -5.29 8.52
CA SER A 249 14.44 -5.13 8.40
C SER A 249 13.71 -6.43 8.70
N ILE A 250 14.20 -7.56 8.18
CA ILE A 250 13.69 -8.91 8.45
C ILE A 250 13.90 -9.30 9.92
N ASP A 251 15.08 -9.06 10.49
CA ASP A 251 15.38 -9.33 11.89
C ASP A 251 14.50 -8.47 12.81
N SER A 252 14.26 -7.18 12.48
CA SER A 252 13.33 -6.32 13.22
C SER A 252 11.88 -6.76 13.11
N PHE A 253 11.51 -7.42 12.00
CA PHE A 253 10.19 -8.00 11.79
C PHE A 253 9.99 -9.21 12.70
N PHE A 254 10.97 -10.12 12.75
CA PHE A 254 10.91 -11.31 13.60
C PHE A 254 11.17 -11.04 15.09
N LYS A 255 11.81 -9.93 15.47
CA LYS A 255 12.01 -9.55 16.88
C LYS A 255 10.75 -9.04 17.57
N LYS A 256 9.72 -8.64 16.83
CA LYS A 256 8.50 -8.04 17.38
C LYS A 256 7.45 -9.07 17.79
N ASP A 257 7.53 -10.28 17.23
CA ASP A 257 6.70 -11.41 17.63
C ASP A 257 7.52 -12.33 18.54
N CYS A 258 7.33 -12.16 19.85
CA CYS A 258 7.86 -13.07 20.86
C CYS A 258 7.19 -14.44 20.69
N LEU A 259 7.84 -15.35 19.95
CA LEU A 259 7.49 -16.76 19.90
C LEU A 259 8.78 -17.60 19.94
N ASP A 260 9.08 -18.06 21.14
CA ASP A 260 10.03 -19.12 21.43
C ASP A 260 9.67 -20.39 20.64
N THR A 261 10.40 -20.73 19.57
CA THR A 261 10.93 -22.10 19.36
C THR A 261 11.89 -22.22 18.18
N CYS A 262 12.84 -23.13 18.38
CA CYS A 262 14.08 -23.44 17.66
C CYS A 262 14.01 -23.71 16.13
N CYS A 263 12.84 -23.72 15.47
CA CYS A 263 12.71 -24.23 14.10
C CYS A 263 12.87 -23.20 12.96
N MET A 264 12.79 -21.89 13.23
CA MET A 264 12.80 -20.87 12.15
C MET A 264 14.20 -20.36 11.73
N ARG A 265 15.29 -20.83 12.34
CA ARG A 265 16.65 -20.42 11.94
C ARG A 265 17.12 -20.99 10.58
N LEU A 266 16.45 -22.01 10.05
CA LEU A 266 16.92 -22.72 8.86
C LEU A 266 16.49 -22.06 7.53
N VAL A 267 15.29 -21.49 7.48
CA VAL A 267 14.69 -20.98 6.22
C VAL A 267 15.43 -19.76 5.65
N PRO A 268 15.84 -18.76 6.46
CA PRO A 268 16.62 -17.63 5.93
C PRO A 268 18.02 -18.07 5.46
N SER A 269 18.59 -19.10 6.10
CA SER A 269 19.91 -19.62 5.77
C SER A 269 19.91 -20.32 4.41
N ILE A 270 18.90 -21.15 4.12
CA ILE A 270 18.78 -21.87 2.84
C ILE A 270 18.52 -20.91 1.67
N ALA A 271 17.64 -19.92 1.85
CA ALA A 271 17.40 -18.90 0.83
C ALA A 271 18.67 -18.08 0.52
N TRP A 272 19.46 -17.76 1.55
CA TRP A 272 20.73 -17.07 1.39
C TRP A 272 21.79 -17.95 0.70
N PHE A 273 21.85 -19.25 1.02
CA PHE A 273 22.73 -20.21 0.35
C PHE A 273 22.38 -20.39 -1.14
N LEU A 274 21.10 -20.51 -1.47
CA LEU A 274 20.66 -20.64 -2.87
C LEU A 274 20.95 -19.37 -3.68
N TYR A 275 20.71 -18.19 -3.10
CA TYR A 275 20.97 -16.93 -3.78
C TYR A 275 22.47 -16.68 -4.03
N THR A 276 23.32 -16.96 -3.04
CA THR A 276 24.79 -16.85 -3.16
C THR A 276 25.37 -17.89 -4.12
N ALA A 277 24.80 -19.09 -4.19
CA ALA A 277 25.17 -20.11 -5.16
C ALA A 277 24.82 -19.66 -6.60
N ILE A 278 23.62 -19.11 -6.83
CA ILE A 278 23.21 -18.60 -8.15
C ILE A 278 24.12 -17.45 -8.61
N ILE A 279 24.42 -16.48 -7.73
CA ILE A 279 25.32 -15.38 -8.07
C ILE A 279 26.74 -15.90 -8.37
N SER A 280 27.25 -16.86 -7.60
CA SER A 280 28.57 -17.45 -7.87
C SER A 280 28.61 -18.20 -9.19
N ILE A 281 27.56 -18.91 -9.57
CA ILE A 281 27.46 -19.59 -10.88
C ILE A 281 27.46 -18.57 -12.01
N ILE A 282 26.67 -17.50 -11.91
CA ILE A 282 26.64 -16.43 -12.91
C ILE A 282 28.01 -15.76 -13.04
N PHE A 283 28.67 -15.47 -11.91
CA PHE A 283 30.01 -14.89 -11.90
C PHE A 283 31.05 -15.83 -12.52
N PHE A 284 31.01 -17.12 -12.18
CA PHE A 284 31.92 -18.13 -12.74
C PHE A 284 31.71 -18.31 -14.24
N MET A 285 30.47 -18.34 -14.72
CA MET A 285 30.16 -18.36 -16.16
C MET A 285 30.70 -17.12 -16.88
N TYR A 286 30.62 -15.95 -16.24
CA TYR A 286 31.12 -14.70 -16.81
C TYR A 286 32.66 -14.67 -16.88
N MET A 287 33.34 -15.15 -15.83
CA MET A 287 34.80 -15.27 -15.80
C MET A 287 35.33 -16.33 -16.76
N TRP A 288 34.63 -17.47 -16.89
CA TRP A 288 35.00 -18.55 -17.81
C TRP A 288 34.93 -18.11 -19.28
N GLY A 289 33.93 -17.31 -19.64
CA GLY A 289 33.82 -16.70 -20.97
C GLY A 289 34.93 -15.68 -21.28
N PHE A 290 35.61 -15.16 -20.25
CA PHE A 290 36.71 -14.21 -20.37
C PHE A 290 38.08 -14.88 -20.49
N ILE A 291 38.23 -16.12 -20.01
CA ILE A 291 39.48 -16.89 -20.09
C ILE A 291 39.64 -17.55 -21.47
N LYS A 292 38.54 -17.77 -22.19
CA LYS A 292 38.55 -18.43 -23.52
C LYS A 292 38.77 -17.49 -24.71
N ASN A 293 38.77 -16.17 -24.51
CA ASN A 293 39.02 -15.16 -25.54
C ASN A 293 40.27 -14.36 -25.18
#